data_AF-A0A3P1W5L7-F1
#
_entry.id   AF-A0A3P1W5L7-F1
#
_cell.length_a   1.000
_cell.length_b   1.000
_cell.length_c   1.000
_cell.angle_alpha   90.00
_cell.angle_beta   90.00
_cell.angle_gamma   90.00
#
_symmetry.space_group_name_H-M   'P 1'
#
loop_
_entity.id
_entity.type
_entity.pdbx_description
1 polymer ?
#
loop_
_entity_poly.entity_id
_entity_poly.type
_entity_poly.pdbx_seq_one_letter_code
_entity_poly.pdbx_strand_id
1 'polypeptide(L)'
;FGLRLRLALQELGPVWIKLGQMLSTRRDLFPAEIADELALLQDQVEAFSGSIARQQIEQAFGCALENWFVDFDETALASASIAQVHTAKLKLAEGQEREVVIKVLRPDIQPQIDADLSWMYKLAGFLPKLSREGYRLRAVEVIQEYEKTLRDELDLRIEMANAIKLR
;
A
#
# COMPACT_ATOMS: atom_id res chain seq x y z
N PHE A 1 -12.46 -18.89 -13.57
CA PHE A 1 -11.29 -18.07 -13.98
C PHE A 1 -10.91 -17.08 -12.88
N GLY A 2 -11.87 -16.36 -12.26
CA GLY A 2 -11.64 -15.41 -11.16
C GLY A 2 -10.75 -15.93 -10.02
N LEU A 3 -11.03 -17.13 -9.48
CA LEU A 3 -10.18 -17.74 -8.44
C LEU A 3 -8.70 -17.85 -8.84
N ARG A 4 -8.39 -18.28 -10.07
CA ARG A 4 -7.00 -18.42 -10.55
C ARG A 4 -6.32 -17.06 -10.67
N LEU A 5 -7.05 -16.04 -11.14
CA LEU A 5 -6.54 -14.67 -11.20
C LEU A 5 -6.25 -14.13 -9.80
N ARG A 6 -7.18 -14.32 -8.85
CA ARG A 6 -7.00 -13.92 -7.45
C ARG A 6 -5.74 -14.53 -6.85
N LEU A 7 -5.58 -15.85 -6.96
CA LEU A 7 -4.41 -16.55 -6.42
C LEU A 7 -3.10 -16.07 -7.07
N ALA A 8 -3.10 -15.83 -8.39
CA ALA A 8 -1.92 -15.28 -9.07
C ALA A 8 -1.55 -13.88 -8.56
N LEU A 9 -2.53 -13.00 -8.34
CA LEU A 9 -2.28 -11.67 -7.77
C LEU A 9 -1.76 -11.75 -6.32
N GLN A 10 -2.23 -12.72 -5.53
CA GLN A 10 -1.71 -12.97 -4.18
C GLN A 10 -0.25 -13.43 -4.21
N GLU A 11 0.10 -14.32 -5.14
CA GLU A 11 1.46 -14.84 -5.31
C GLU A 11 2.44 -13.76 -5.81
N LEU A 12 1.98 -12.85 -6.67
CA LEU A 12 2.77 -11.71 -7.15
C LEU A 12 3.00 -10.63 -6.08
N GLY A 13 2.24 -10.68 -4.97
CA GLY A 13 2.50 -9.87 -3.79
C GLY A 13 1.71 -8.57 -3.68
N PRO A 14 2.09 -7.68 -2.76
CA PRO A 14 1.19 -6.65 -2.23
C PRO A 14 0.74 -5.60 -3.24
N VAL A 15 1.61 -5.19 -4.17
CA VAL A 15 1.27 -4.24 -5.24
C VAL A 15 0.20 -4.85 -6.17
N TRP A 16 0.31 -6.13 -6.49
CA TRP A 16 -0.66 -6.83 -7.34
C TRP A 16 -1.98 -7.12 -6.63
N ILE A 17 -1.94 -7.41 -5.32
CA ILE A 17 -3.13 -7.49 -4.46
C ILE A 17 -3.91 -6.17 -4.51
N LYS A 18 -3.24 -5.02 -4.33
CA LYS A 18 -3.86 -3.70 -4.40
C LYS A 18 -4.45 -3.39 -5.77
N LEU A 19 -3.75 -3.73 -6.85
CA LEU A 19 -4.30 -3.64 -8.20
C LEU A 19 -5.60 -4.45 -8.30
N GLY A 20 -5.60 -5.70 -7.84
CA GLY A 20 -6.80 -6.54 -7.84
C GLY A 20 -7.95 -5.96 -7.02
N GLN A 21 -7.68 -5.39 -5.85
CA GLN A 21 -8.67 -4.70 -5.04
C GLN A 21 -9.27 -3.50 -5.77
N MET A 22 -8.45 -2.66 -6.42
CA MET A 22 -8.94 -1.56 -7.25
C MET A 22 -9.82 -2.08 -8.39
N LEU A 23 -9.37 -3.11 -9.11
CA LEU A 23 -10.11 -3.74 -10.19
C LEU A 23 -11.43 -4.37 -9.73
N SER A 24 -11.52 -4.86 -8.49
CA SER A 24 -12.76 -5.41 -7.91
C SER A 24 -13.90 -4.37 -7.82
N THR A 25 -13.55 -3.09 -7.71
CA THR A 25 -14.52 -1.98 -7.70
C THR A 25 -15.01 -1.62 -9.11
N ARG A 26 -14.26 -2.00 -10.14
CA ARG A 26 -14.51 -1.75 -11.56
C ARG A 26 -15.31 -2.89 -12.20
N ARG A 27 -16.55 -3.09 -11.72
CA ARG A 27 -17.50 -4.08 -12.27
C ARG A 27 -17.87 -3.84 -13.74
N ASP A 28 -17.56 -2.65 -14.27
CA ASP A 28 -17.68 -2.33 -15.69
C ASP A 28 -16.62 -3.03 -16.56
N LEU A 29 -15.49 -3.43 -15.98
CA LEU A 29 -14.36 -4.02 -16.70
C LEU A 29 -14.38 -5.55 -16.74
N PHE A 30 -15.08 -6.20 -15.81
CA PHE A 30 -15.07 -7.66 -15.66
C PHE A 30 -16.47 -8.24 -15.41
N PRO A 31 -16.73 -9.50 -15.80
CA PRO A 31 -17.87 -10.26 -15.31
C PRO A 31 -17.93 -10.26 -13.77
N ALA A 32 -19.15 -10.28 -13.21
CA ALA A 32 -19.39 -10.23 -11.77
C ALA A 32 -18.58 -11.28 -11.00
N GLU A 33 -18.49 -12.51 -11.52
CA GLU A 33 -17.71 -13.61 -10.91
C GLU A 33 -16.22 -13.27 -10.71
N ILE A 34 -15.61 -12.48 -11.61
CA ILE A 34 -14.20 -12.07 -11.45
C ILE A 34 -14.10 -10.96 -10.41
N ALA A 35 -14.98 -9.96 -10.48
CA ALA A 35 -14.98 -8.85 -9.53
C ALA A 35 -15.23 -9.33 -8.09
N ASP A 36 -16.15 -10.29 -7.90
CA ASP A 36 -16.47 -10.88 -6.61
C ASP A 36 -15.26 -11.65 -6.04
N GLU A 37 -14.51 -12.39 -6.88
CA GLU A 37 -13.27 -13.05 -6.45
C GLU A 37 -12.16 -12.07 -6.10
N LEU A 38 -12.00 -10.99 -6.89
CA LEU A 38 -11.01 -9.95 -6.60
C LEU A 38 -11.35 -9.16 -5.32
N ALA A 39 -12.63 -9.02 -4.98
CA ALA A 39 -13.07 -8.37 -3.74
C ALA A 39 -12.65 -9.16 -2.47
N LEU A 40 -12.31 -10.45 -2.62
CA LEU A 40 -11.81 -11.29 -1.53
C LEU A 40 -10.30 -11.09 -1.26
N LEU A 41 -9.61 -10.28 -2.09
CA LEU A 41 -8.20 -9.97 -1.87
C LEU A 41 -8.02 -9.18 -0.57
N GLN A 42 -7.29 -9.76 0.37
CA GLN A 42 -6.89 -9.13 1.62
C GLN A 42 -5.43 -8.70 1.53
N ASP A 43 -5.14 -7.50 2.04
CA ASP A 43 -3.78 -6.98 2.14
C ASP A 43 -3.18 -7.40 3.49
N GLN A 44 -2.94 -8.70 3.64
CA GLN A 44 -2.28 -9.26 4.83
C GLN A 44 -0.86 -9.64 4.46
N VAL A 45 0.07 -8.78 4.87
CA VAL A 45 1.50 -8.94 4.60
C VAL A 45 2.21 -8.93 5.94
N GLU A 46 3.19 -9.82 6.11
CA GLU A 46 3.98 -9.86 7.33
C GLU A 46 4.66 -8.51 7.60
N ALA A 47 4.71 -8.13 8.87
CA ALA A 47 5.44 -6.96 9.31
C ALA A 47 6.94 -7.15 9.05
N PHE A 48 7.60 -6.09 8.60
CA PHE A 48 9.06 -6.07 8.59
C PHE A 48 9.57 -5.76 10.00
N SER A 49 10.87 -5.98 10.22
CA SER A 49 11.49 -5.81 11.54
C SER A 49 11.21 -4.43 12.13
N GLY A 50 10.73 -4.40 13.38
CA GLY A 50 10.51 -3.16 14.13
C GLY A 50 11.78 -2.32 14.31
N SER A 51 12.95 -2.97 14.38
CA SER A 51 14.24 -2.28 14.43
C SER A 51 14.55 -1.49 13.16
N ILE A 52 14.13 -1.97 11.98
CA ILE A 52 14.25 -1.23 10.72
C ILE A 52 13.29 -0.05 10.73
N ALA A 53 12.06 -0.23 11.23
CA ALA A 53 11.07 0.84 11.33
C ALA A 53 11.57 1.96 12.24
N ARG A 54 12.11 1.58 13.42
CA ARG A 54 12.79 2.50 14.34
C ARG A 54 13.88 3.29 13.63
N GLN A 55 14.79 2.61 12.94
CA GLN A 55 15.89 3.26 12.24
C GLN A 55 15.40 4.27 11.18
N GLN A 56 14.36 3.93 10.42
CA GLN A 56 13.78 4.84 9.42
C GLN A 56 13.18 6.09 10.07
N ILE A 57 12.48 5.95 11.21
CA ILE A 57 11.91 7.09 11.92
C ILE A 57 13.03 7.98 12.49
N GLU A 58 14.05 7.38 13.12
CA GLU A 58 15.20 8.14 13.65
C GLU A 58 15.96 8.88 12.56
N GLN A 59 16.13 8.27 11.37
CA GLN A 59 16.70 8.94 10.20
C GLN A 59 15.84 10.11 9.72
N ALA A 60 14.51 9.94 9.69
CA ALA A 60 13.60 11.02 9.31
C ALA A 60 13.59 12.18 10.30
N PHE A 61 13.77 11.89 11.60
CA PHE A 61 13.77 12.89 12.68
C PHE A 61 15.16 13.48 12.97
N GLY A 62 16.23 12.83 12.48
CA GLY A 62 17.61 13.23 12.72
C GLY A 62 18.09 13.03 14.16
N CYS A 63 17.36 12.27 14.98
CA CYS A 63 17.72 11.99 16.37
C CYS A 63 17.04 10.72 16.90
N ALA A 64 17.42 10.29 18.10
CA ALA A 64 16.87 9.11 18.75
C ALA A 64 15.37 9.27 19.08
N LEU A 65 14.60 8.17 18.99
CA LEU A 65 13.16 8.18 19.28
C LEU A 65 12.85 8.67 20.69
N GLU A 66 13.71 8.38 21.66
CA GLU A 66 13.54 8.74 23.06
C GLU A 66 13.49 10.26 23.27
N ASN A 67 13.91 11.07 22.31
CA ASN A 67 13.75 12.52 22.40
C ASN A 67 12.29 12.97 22.25
N TRP A 68 11.48 12.18 21.54
CA TRP A 68 10.08 12.48 21.23
C TRP A 68 9.11 11.54 21.92
N PHE A 69 9.49 10.28 22.13
CA PHE A 69 8.60 9.24 22.62
C PHE A 69 9.10 8.64 23.94
N VAL A 70 8.16 8.20 24.78
CA VAL A 70 8.44 7.50 26.05
C VAL A 70 8.59 5.99 25.82
N ASP A 71 7.75 5.44 24.95
CA ASP A 71 7.61 4.01 24.72
C ASP A 71 7.19 3.81 23.26
N PHE A 72 8.12 3.43 22.40
CA PHE A 72 7.84 3.05 21.02
C PHE A 72 7.84 1.52 20.95
N ASP A 73 6.70 0.94 20.56
CA ASP A 73 6.60 -0.52 20.42
C ASP A 73 7.17 -0.95 19.05
N GLU A 74 8.27 -1.70 19.09
CA GLU A 74 8.85 -2.30 17.89
C GLU A 74 7.95 -3.40 17.28
N THR A 75 6.99 -3.90 18.04
CA THR A 75 5.94 -4.77 17.50
C THR A 75 4.95 -3.94 16.70
N ALA A 76 4.79 -4.25 15.42
CA ALA A 76 3.81 -3.57 14.58
C ALA A 76 2.39 -3.88 15.08
N LEU A 77 1.60 -2.84 15.34
CA LEU A 77 0.17 -2.92 15.62
C LEU A 77 -0.60 -3.49 14.41
N ALA A 78 -0.22 -3.05 13.22
CA ALA A 78 -0.82 -3.46 11.96
C ALA A 78 0.21 -3.41 10.84
N SER A 79 0.02 -4.24 9.81
CA SER A 79 0.86 -4.24 8.62
C SER A 79 0.00 -4.28 7.38
N ALA A 80 0.39 -3.49 6.38
CA ALA A 80 -0.26 -3.38 5.09
C ALA A 80 0.79 -3.46 3.96
N SER A 81 0.31 -3.40 2.72
CA SER A 81 1.11 -3.55 1.49
C SER A 81 2.33 -2.64 1.41
N ILE A 82 2.17 -1.36 1.73
CA ILE A 82 3.21 -0.33 1.54
C ILE A 82 3.82 0.19 2.84
N ALA A 83 3.19 -0.10 3.98
CA ALA A 83 3.55 0.47 5.27
C ALA A 83 3.10 -0.43 6.42
N GLN A 84 3.68 -0.23 7.58
CA GLN A 84 3.19 -0.80 8.84
C GLN A 84 2.99 0.29 9.88
N VAL A 85 2.23 -0.02 10.93
CA VAL A 85 1.83 0.92 11.96
C VAL A 85 2.36 0.45 13.29
N HIS A 86 2.97 1.35 14.04
CA HIS A 86 3.48 1.14 15.40
C HIS A 86 2.74 2.04 16.38
N THR A 87 2.65 1.62 17.63
CA THR A 87 2.14 2.44 18.73
C THR A 87 3.28 3.13 19.45
N ALA A 88 3.04 4.37 19.88
CA ALA A 88 3.97 5.08 20.75
C ALA A 88 3.26 6.05 21.71
N LYS A 89 3.99 6.50 22.73
CA LYS A 89 3.57 7.61 23.60
C LYS A 89 4.43 8.84 23.34
N LEU A 90 3.83 9.90 22.81
CA LEU A 90 4.48 11.18 22.53
C LEU A 90 4.65 12.00 23.81
N LYS A 91 5.86 12.51 24.04
CA LYS A 91 6.19 13.46 25.11
C LYS A 91 5.64 14.84 24.75
N LEU A 92 4.82 15.40 25.63
CA LEU A 92 4.31 16.76 25.54
C LEU A 92 4.95 17.64 26.62
N ALA A 93 4.63 18.95 26.60
CA ALA A 93 5.08 19.87 27.64
C ALA A 93 4.56 19.46 29.02
N GLU A 94 5.26 19.89 30.07
CA GLU A 94 4.84 19.71 31.47
C GLU A 94 4.70 18.24 31.91
N GLY A 95 5.37 17.31 31.20
CA GLY A 95 5.35 15.88 31.53
C GLY A 95 4.08 15.16 31.09
N GLN A 96 3.24 15.79 30.27
CA GLN A 96 2.08 15.13 29.68
C GLN A 96 2.49 14.14 28.58
N GLU A 97 1.68 13.11 28.39
CA GLU A 97 1.89 12.09 27.35
C GLU A 97 0.63 11.93 26.51
N ARG A 98 0.81 11.59 25.23
CA ARG A 98 -0.30 11.28 24.34
C ARG A 98 -0.01 10.03 23.53
N GLU A 99 -0.96 9.10 23.53
CA GLU A 99 -0.92 7.92 22.66
C GLU A 99 -1.03 8.34 21.20
N VAL A 100 -0.13 7.81 20.38
CA VAL A 100 -0.06 8.05 18.94
C VAL A 100 0.20 6.74 18.21
N VAL A 101 -0.17 6.72 16.94
CA VAL A 101 0.23 5.69 15.99
C VAL A 101 1.21 6.29 14.99
N ILE A 102 2.24 5.54 14.64
CA ILE A 102 3.28 5.94 13.69
C ILE A 102 3.23 4.98 12.53
N LYS A 103 2.90 5.49 11.34
CA LYS A 103 2.91 4.72 10.10
C LYS A 103 4.26 4.88 9.42
N VAL A 104 4.91 3.76 9.11
CA VAL A 104 6.24 3.70 8.54
C VAL A 104 6.17 2.94 7.21
N LEU A 105 6.66 3.56 6.14
CA LEU A 105 6.73 2.92 4.82
C LEU A 105 7.68 1.71 4.87
N ARG A 106 7.34 0.65 4.14
CA ARG A 106 8.23 -0.51 4.02
C ARG A 106 9.57 -0.09 3.42
N PRO A 107 10.69 -0.68 3.88
CA PRO A 107 11.98 -0.47 3.23
C PRO A 107 11.91 -0.90 1.76
N ASP A 108 12.59 -0.15 0.89
CA ASP A 108 12.72 -0.43 -0.54
C ASP A 108 11.39 -0.53 -1.33
N ILE A 109 10.28 -0.05 -0.77
CA ILE A 109 8.96 -0.13 -1.41
C ILE A 109 8.88 0.62 -2.73
N GLN A 110 9.59 1.75 -2.85
CA GLN A 110 9.59 2.57 -4.07
C GLN A 110 10.22 1.83 -5.26
N PRO A 111 11.47 1.31 -5.16
CA PRO A 111 12.03 0.43 -6.19
C PRO A 111 11.15 -0.76 -6.55
N GLN A 112 10.52 -1.41 -5.56
CA GLN A 112 9.62 -2.54 -5.79
C GLN A 112 8.41 -2.13 -6.62
N ILE A 113 7.75 -1.03 -6.24
CA ILE A 113 6.60 -0.47 -6.97
C ILE A 113 6.98 -0.13 -8.41
N ASP A 114 8.14 0.51 -8.62
CA ASP A 114 8.56 0.88 -9.98
C ASP A 114 8.83 -0.36 -10.85
N ALA A 115 9.37 -1.44 -10.29
CA ALA A 115 9.55 -2.71 -10.98
C ALA A 115 8.22 -3.39 -11.32
N ASP A 116 7.27 -3.43 -10.38
CA ASP A 116 5.94 -4.01 -10.58
C ASP A 116 5.14 -3.23 -11.63
N LEU A 117 5.14 -1.89 -11.54
CA LEU A 117 4.49 -1.04 -12.54
C LEU A 117 5.10 -1.25 -13.94
N SER A 118 6.42 -1.40 -14.05
CA SER A 118 7.07 -1.72 -15.33
C SER A 118 6.51 -3.00 -15.96
N TRP A 119 6.30 -4.05 -15.15
CA TRP A 119 5.68 -5.30 -15.61
C TRP A 119 4.21 -5.12 -15.97
N MET A 120 3.44 -4.39 -15.15
CA MET A 120 2.04 -4.08 -15.43
C MET A 120 1.88 -3.36 -16.77
N TYR A 121 2.70 -2.34 -17.05
CA TYR A 121 2.67 -1.63 -18.32
C TYR A 121 3.02 -2.52 -19.52
N LYS A 122 4.01 -3.43 -19.38
CA LYS A 122 4.35 -4.40 -20.43
C LYS A 122 3.18 -5.33 -20.74
N LEU A 123 2.52 -5.86 -19.70
CA LEU A 123 1.33 -6.72 -19.86
C LEU A 123 0.17 -5.94 -20.48
N ALA A 124 -0.10 -4.74 -19.97
CA ALA A 124 -1.15 -3.86 -20.48
C ALA A 124 -0.94 -3.48 -21.96
N GLY A 125 0.30 -3.28 -22.40
CA GLY A 125 0.63 -3.03 -23.80
C GLY A 125 0.50 -4.25 -24.72
N PHE A 126 0.50 -5.46 -24.16
CA PHE A 126 0.35 -6.70 -24.93
C PHE A 126 -1.12 -7.13 -25.07
N LEU A 127 -1.97 -6.83 -24.09
CA LEU A 127 -3.40 -7.20 -24.06
C LEU A 127 -4.21 -6.79 -25.31
N PRO A 128 -4.08 -5.55 -25.86
CA PRO A 128 -4.81 -5.14 -27.05
C PRO A 128 -4.46 -5.97 -28.30
N LYS A 129 -3.31 -6.67 -28.30
CA LYS A 129 -2.86 -7.51 -29.42
C LYS A 129 -3.43 -8.93 -29.37
N LEU A 130 -3.97 -9.34 -28.21
CA LEU A 130 -4.49 -10.69 -27.98
C LEU A 130 -5.99 -10.81 -28.26
N SER A 131 -6.78 -9.73 -28.14
CA SER A 131 -8.21 -9.77 -28.42
C SER A 131 -8.82 -8.38 -28.70
N ARG A 132 -9.93 -8.35 -29.47
CA ARG A 132 -10.74 -7.13 -29.67
C ARG A 132 -11.32 -6.57 -28.36
N GLU A 133 -11.53 -7.43 -27.35
CA GLU A 133 -11.97 -7.04 -26.01
C GLU A 133 -10.84 -6.38 -25.20
N GLY A 134 -9.59 -6.78 -25.41
CA GLY A 134 -8.40 -6.14 -24.84
C GLY A 134 -8.27 -4.67 -25.22
N TYR A 135 -8.76 -4.27 -26.40
CA TYR A 135 -8.82 -2.87 -26.83
C TYR A 135 -9.85 -2.04 -26.04
N ARG A 136 -10.95 -2.65 -25.57
CA ARG A 136 -12.00 -1.98 -24.79
C ARG A 136 -11.62 -1.77 -23.33
N LEU A 137 -10.76 -2.61 -22.79
CA LEU A 137 -10.30 -2.55 -21.39
C LEU A 137 -9.45 -1.30 -21.09
N ARG A 138 -8.92 -0.60 -22.11
CA ARG A 138 -8.02 0.56 -21.95
C ARG A 138 -6.95 0.27 -20.88
N ALA A 139 -6.36 -0.93 -20.92
CA ALA A 139 -5.58 -1.49 -19.82
C ALA A 139 -4.42 -0.56 -19.38
N VAL A 140 -3.77 0.12 -20.32
CA VAL A 140 -2.70 1.08 -20.01
C VAL A 140 -3.21 2.23 -19.13
N GLU A 141 -4.39 2.73 -19.40
CA GLU A 141 -4.98 3.83 -18.64
C GLU A 141 -5.41 3.39 -17.25
N VAL A 142 -5.89 2.15 -17.12
CA VAL A 142 -6.17 1.55 -15.81
C VAL A 142 -4.89 1.46 -14.98
N ILE A 143 -3.76 1.08 -15.59
CA ILE A 143 -2.46 1.09 -14.90
C ILE A 143 -2.00 2.51 -14.58
N GLN A 144 -2.25 3.50 -15.43
CA GLN A 144 -1.93 4.92 -15.14
C GLN A 144 -2.71 5.46 -13.95
N GLU A 145 -4.01 5.16 -13.88
CA GLU A 145 -4.86 5.52 -12.74
C GLU A 145 -4.38 4.83 -11.47
N TYR A 146 -4.06 3.54 -11.57
CA TYR A 146 -3.51 2.78 -10.45
C TYR A 146 -2.17 3.32 -9.96
N GLU A 147 -1.25 3.64 -10.87
CA GLU A 147 0.04 4.25 -10.54
C GLU A 147 -0.14 5.55 -9.77
N LYS A 148 -1.07 6.41 -10.21
CA LYS A 148 -1.36 7.66 -9.51
C LYS A 148 -1.82 7.40 -8.09
N THR A 149 -2.81 6.53 -7.89
CA THR A 149 -3.30 6.16 -6.56
C THR A 149 -2.18 5.59 -5.68
N LEU A 150 -1.37 4.69 -6.23
CA LEU A 150 -0.28 4.04 -5.51
C LEU A 150 0.80 5.05 -5.09
N ARG A 151 1.15 6.00 -5.96
CA ARG A 151 2.11 7.08 -5.64
C ARG A 151 1.56 8.07 -4.63
N ASP A 152 0.27 8.40 -4.69
CA ASP A 152 -0.37 9.27 -3.69
C ASP A 152 -0.33 8.64 -2.29
N GLU A 153 -0.45 7.31 -2.19
CA GLU A 153 -0.34 6.59 -0.92
C GLU A 153 1.07 6.51 -0.34
N LEU A 154 2.12 6.67 -1.16
CA LEU A 154 3.49 6.78 -0.67
C LEU A 154 3.75 8.12 0.01
N ASP A 155 2.95 9.14 -0.30
CA ASP A 155 3.01 10.42 0.39
C ASP A 155 2.10 10.42 1.63
N LEU A 156 2.65 9.97 2.75
CA LEU A 156 1.96 9.96 4.06
C LEU A 156 1.47 11.36 4.49
N ARG A 157 1.97 12.46 3.91
CA ARG A 157 1.49 13.81 4.20
C ARG A 157 0.10 14.05 3.61
N ILE A 158 -0.18 13.48 2.44
CA ILE A 158 -1.52 13.54 1.82
C ILE A 158 -2.52 12.80 2.71
N GLU A 159 -2.16 11.60 3.17
CA GLU A 159 -2.97 10.81 4.10
C GLU A 159 -3.23 11.58 5.41
N MET A 160 -2.19 12.18 6.00
CA MET A 160 -2.32 13.04 7.18
C MET A 160 -3.28 14.21 6.95
N ALA A 161 -3.16 14.91 5.81
CA ALA A 161 -4.03 16.04 5.48
C ALA A 161 -5.51 15.61 5.34
N ASN A 162 -5.76 14.43 4.78
CA ASN A 162 -7.11 13.87 4.69
C ASN A 162 -7.65 13.46 6.07
N ALA A 163 -6.82 12.84 6.92
CA ALA A 163 -7.20 12.45 8.28
C ALA A 163 -7.57 13.66 9.16
N ILE A 164 -6.88 14.81 9.00
CA ILE A 164 -7.20 16.05 9.73
C ILE A 164 -8.58 16.59 9.36
N LYS A 165 -9.00 16.47 8.10
CA LYS A 165 -10.31 16.96 7.61
C LYS A 165 -11.50 16.14 8.10
N LEU A 166 -11.26 14.90 8.53
CA LEU A 166 -12.29 13.96 9.00
C LEU A 166 -12.50 14.04 10.53
N ARG A 167 -11.75 14.91 11.22
CA ARG A 167 -11.95 15.27 12.63
C ARG A 167 -12.89 16.46 12.76
#